data_AF-A0A2V6C143-F1
#
_entry.id   AF-A0A2V6C143-F1
#
_cell.length_a   1.000
_cell.length_b   1.000
_cell.length_c   1.000
_cell.angle_alpha   90.00
_cell.angle_beta   90.00
_cell.angle_gamma   90.00
#
_symmetry.space_group_name_H-M   'P 1'
#
loop_
_entity.id
_entity.type
_entity.pdbx_description
1 polymer ?
#
loop_
_entity_poly.entity_id
_entity_poly.type
_entity_poly.pdbx_seq_one_letter_code
_entity_poly.pdbx_strand_id
1 'polypeptide(L)'
;MRIIAFYTAGLTLIYTVLPYKTPWCLLGFLHGMILLAGVGAAALLRACQPRSLKWTAGIFLLAGSAHLGWQAWRASFPCCASQFNPYVYAQTSPDILKLVDKVEALARVSPQGHDTVVKVMAPGNDYWPLPWYLRRFKKQHVGFWNEIPPEPFAPIMIVSAEFQAAFDERPEKTHLMAGYFQLRPQVFFELYVEINLWREYVNTLAPEKD
;
A
#
# COMPACT_ATOMS: atom_id res chain seq x y z
N MET A 1 -9.39 -36.96 13.45
CA MET A 1 -8.86 -36.78 12.07
C MET A 1 -9.96 -36.70 11.02
N ARG A 2 -10.87 -37.68 10.92
CA ARG A 2 -11.93 -37.69 9.88
C ARG A 2 -12.77 -36.40 9.84
N ILE A 3 -13.21 -35.89 11.00
CA ILE A 3 -13.97 -34.64 11.09
C ILE A 3 -13.19 -33.45 10.52
N ILE A 4 -11.91 -33.30 10.91
CA ILE A 4 -11.04 -32.21 10.41
C ILE A 4 -10.80 -32.35 8.90
N ALA A 5 -10.63 -33.58 8.40
CA ALA A 5 -10.47 -33.82 6.97
C ALA A 5 -11.72 -33.42 6.16
N PHE A 6 -12.90 -33.85 6.59
CA PHE A 6 -14.17 -33.46 5.95
C PHE A 6 -14.45 -31.97 6.06
N TYR A 7 -14.18 -31.37 7.23
CA TYR A 7 -14.28 -29.92 7.44
C TYR A 7 -13.39 -29.15 6.46
N THR A 8 -12.09 -29.50 6.40
CA THR A 8 -11.13 -28.84 5.51
C THR A 8 -11.54 -29.00 4.05
N ALA A 9 -11.84 -30.23 3.61
CA ALA A 9 -12.22 -30.49 2.22
C ALA A 9 -13.52 -29.78 1.83
N GLY A 10 -14.53 -29.82 2.70
CA GLY A 10 -15.82 -29.16 2.48
C GLY A 10 -15.66 -27.65 2.37
N LEU A 11 -14.95 -27.00 3.30
CA LEU A 11 -14.70 -25.57 3.23
C LEU A 11 -13.88 -25.16 2.01
N THR A 12 -12.83 -25.93 1.67
CA THR A 12 -12.04 -25.65 0.46
C THR A 12 -12.91 -25.72 -0.78
N LEU A 13 -13.80 -26.71 -0.90
CA LEU A 13 -14.72 -26.82 -2.04
C LEU A 13 -15.69 -25.63 -2.09
N ILE A 14 -16.35 -25.33 -0.98
CA ILE A 14 -17.31 -24.21 -0.88
C ILE A 14 -16.65 -22.89 -1.31
N TYR A 15 -15.50 -22.55 -0.73
CA TYR A 15 -14.80 -21.29 -1.03
C TYR A 15 -14.11 -21.28 -2.40
N THR A 16 -13.88 -22.44 -3.03
CA THR A 16 -13.37 -22.48 -4.42
C THR A 16 -14.45 -22.09 -5.42
N VAL A 17 -15.70 -22.52 -5.18
CA VAL A 17 -16.86 -22.31 -6.06
C VAL A 17 -17.43 -20.90 -5.95
N LEU A 18 -17.30 -20.25 -4.78
CA LEU A 18 -17.79 -18.88 -4.59
C LEU A 18 -17.03 -17.88 -5.50
N PRO A 19 -17.72 -17.09 -6.34
CA PRO A 19 -17.08 -16.11 -7.22
C PRO A 19 -16.41 -14.95 -6.46
N TYR A 20 -17.03 -14.51 -5.36
CA TYR A 20 -16.51 -13.46 -4.51
C TYR A 20 -15.50 -14.05 -3.52
N LYS A 21 -14.22 -13.69 -3.71
CA LYS A 21 -13.11 -14.21 -2.90
C LYS A 21 -12.43 -13.08 -2.18
N THR A 22 -12.54 -13.09 -0.86
CA THR A 22 -11.78 -12.21 0.02
C THR A 22 -10.74 -13.00 0.79
N PRO A 23 -9.60 -12.41 1.20
CA PRO A 23 -8.52 -13.15 1.82
C PRO A 23 -8.93 -13.95 3.07
N TRP A 24 -9.87 -13.43 3.87
CA TRP A 24 -10.36 -14.10 5.08
C TRP A 24 -11.17 -15.37 4.81
N CYS A 25 -11.65 -15.59 3.58
CA CYS A 25 -12.30 -16.85 3.19
C CYS A 25 -11.34 -18.05 3.29
N LEU A 26 -10.03 -17.82 3.11
CA LEU A 26 -9.01 -18.85 3.17
C LEU A 26 -8.74 -19.34 4.60
N LEU A 27 -8.96 -18.47 5.59
CA LEU A 27 -8.65 -18.74 6.99
C LEU A 27 -9.35 -20.02 7.45
N GLY A 28 -10.66 -20.18 7.17
CA GLY A 28 -11.45 -21.32 7.66
C GLY A 28 -10.82 -22.69 7.37
N PHE A 29 -10.45 -22.94 6.12
CA PHE A 29 -9.84 -24.23 5.74
C PHE A 29 -8.32 -24.27 5.96
N LEU A 30 -7.63 -23.13 5.97
CA LEU A 30 -6.18 -23.09 6.21
C LEU A 30 -5.80 -23.64 7.59
N HIS A 31 -6.56 -23.30 8.64
CA HIS A 31 -6.34 -23.87 9.98
C HIS A 31 -6.48 -25.40 9.98
N GLY A 32 -7.47 -25.93 9.25
CA GLY A 32 -7.66 -27.37 9.10
C GLY A 32 -6.51 -28.04 8.34
N MET A 33 -6.00 -27.40 7.28
CA MET A 33 -4.83 -27.86 6.54
C MET A 33 -3.58 -27.92 7.43
N ILE A 34 -3.35 -26.92 8.28
CA ILE A 34 -2.19 -26.88 9.20
C ILE A 34 -2.23 -28.07 10.18
N LEU A 35 -3.40 -28.36 10.77
CA LEU A 35 -3.57 -29.50 11.67
C LEU A 35 -3.34 -30.83 10.95
N LEU A 36 -3.90 -30.99 9.75
CA LEU A 36 -3.69 -32.19 8.93
C LEU A 36 -2.23 -32.34 8.49
N ALA A 37 -1.54 -31.25 8.18
CA ALA A 37 -0.13 -31.24 7.81
C ALA A 37 0.76 -31.74 8.97
N GLY A 38 0.51 -31.28 10.21
CA GLY A 38 1.25 -31.77 11.38
C GLY A 38 1.06 -33.27 11.63
N VAL A 39 -0.18 -33.76 11.49
CA VAL A 39 -0.50 -35.19 11.62
C VAL A 39 0.13 -35.99 10.49
N GLY A 40 0.08 -35.49 9.25
CA GLY A 40 0.71 -36.09 8.07
C GLY A 40 2.23 -36.18 8.21
N ALA A 41 2.88 -35.11 8.70
CA ALA A 41 4.31 -35.09 8.98
C ALA A 41 4.69 -36.15 10.02
N ALA A 42 3.93 -36.25 11.12
CA ALA A 42 4.15 -37.29 12.14
C ALA A 42 3.95 -38.70 11.59
N ALA A 43 2.92 -38.92 10.76
CA ALA A 43 2.67 -40.21 10.13
C ALA A 43 3.78 -40.59 9.15
N LEU A 44 4.26 -39.64 8.33
CA LEU A 44 5.37 -39.83 7.40
C LEU A 44 6.65 -40.25 8.12
N LEU A 45 7.03 -39.52 9.18
CA LEU A 45 8.23 -39.84 9.97
C LEU A 45 8.15 -41.17 10.72
N ARG A 46 6.94 -41.66 11.00
CA ARG A 46 6.72 -43.01 11.59
C ARG A 46 6.78 -44.11 10.53
N ALA A 47 6.30 -43.84 9.32
CA ALA A 47 6.34 -44.77 8.20
C ALA A 47 7.77 -44.98 7.66
N CYS A 48 8.61 -43.95 7.70
CA CYS A 48 10.02 -44.05 7.34
C CYS A 48 10.81 -44.83 8.41
N GLN A 49 10.93 -46.15 8.24
CA GLN A 49 11.68 -47.02 9.16
C GLN A 49 13.21 -46.87 9.10
N PRO A 50 13.86 -46.85 7.91
CA PRO A 50 15.31 -46.70 7.89
C PRO A 50 15.71 -45.30 8.37
N ARG A 51 16.72 -45.26 9.25
CA ARG A 51 17.15 -44.02 9.92
C ARG A 51 17.57 -42.94 8.91
N SER A 52 18.21 -43.34 7.81
CA SER A 52 18.56 -42.44 6.69
C SER A 52 17.32 -41.79 6.07
N LEU A 53 16.33 -42.59 5.67
CA LEU A 53 15.08 -42.09 5.07
C LEU A 53 14.32 -41.17 6.02
N LYS A 54 14.32 -41.49 7.32
CA LYS A 54 13.69 -40.65 8.34
C LYS A 54 14.38 -39.29 8.47
N TRP A 55 15.71 -39.25 8.45
CA TRP A 55 16.47 -37.99 8.42
C TRP A 55 16.19 -37.19 7.16
N THR A 56 16.21 -37.85 5.99
CA THR A 56 15.89 -37.21 4.71
C THR A 56 14.49 -36.60 4.74
N ALA A 57 13.48 -37.36 5.16
CA ALA A 57 12.11 -36.86 5.30
C ALA A 57 12.02 -35.69 6.28
N GLY A 58 12.72 -35.76 7.43
CA GLY A 58 12.79 -34.67 8.40
C GLY A 58 13.40 -33.39 7.82
N ILE A 59 14.50 -33.50 7.08
CA ILE A 59 15.16 -32.37 6.41
C ILE A 59 14.22 -31.75 5.37
N PHE A 60 13.55 -32.56 4.54
CA PHE A 60 12.58 -32.05 3.56
C PHE A 60 11.39 -31.34 4.23
N LEU A 61 10.85 -31.90 5.32
CA LEU A 61 9.78 -31.26 6.08
C LEU A 61 10.24 -29.92 6.69
N LEU A 62 11.46 -29.87 7.23
CA LEU A 62 12.03 -28.65 7.81
C LEU A 62 12.28 -27.60 6.73
N ALA A 63 12.86 -27.98 5.59
CA ALA A 63 13.08 -27.10 4.45
C ALA A 63 11.76 -26.56 3.88
N GLY A 64 10.74 -27.41 3.73
CA GLY A 64 9.41 -27.02 3.30
C GLY A 64 8.74 -26.05 4.28
N SER A 65 8.85 -26.31 5.58
CA SER A 65 8.31 -25.43 6.63
C SER A 65 9.01 -24.07 6.65
N ALA A 66 10.34 -24.06 6.53
CA ALA A 66 11.13 -22.84 6.43
C ALA A 66 10.76 -22.04 5.16
N HIS A 67 10.57 -22.72 4.03
CA HIS A 67 10.13 -22.08 2.79
C HIS A 67 8.75 -21.43 2.91
N LEU A 68 7.77 -22.14 3.50
CA LEU A 68 6.45 -21.58 3.77
C LEU A 68 6.50 -20.41 4.75
N GLY A 69 7.35 -20.49 5.80
CA GLY A 69 7.59 -19.39 6.72
C GLY A 69 8.17 -18.16 6.03
N TRP A 70 9.13 -18.35 5.12
CA TRP A 70 9.68 -17.27 4.30
C TRP A 70 8.64 -16.66 3.37
N GLN A 71 7.80 -17.47 2.71
CA GLN A 71 6.68 -16.96 1.90
C GLN A 71 5.69 -16.14 2.74
N ALA A 72 5.34 -16.63 3.94
CA ALA A 72 4.45 -15.93 4.86
C ALA A 72 5.03 -14.59 5.33
N TRP A 73 6.33 -14.55 5.65
CA TRP A 73 7.04 -13.31 5.97
C TRP A 73 7.03 -12.34 4.80
N ARG A 74 7.33 -12.81 3.58
CA ARG A 74 7.31 -11.99 2.36
C ARG A 74 5.93 -11.41 2.07
N ALA A 75 4.87 -12.19 2.23
CA ALA A 75 3.50 -11.72 2.04
C ALA A 75 3.10 -10.70 3.13
N SER A 76 3.60 -10.87 4.36
CA SER A 76 3.18 -10.05 5.51
C SER A 76 3.94 -8.73 5.67
N PHE A 77 5.22 -8.63 5.27
CA PHE A 77 5.99 -7.38 5.45
C PHE A 77 6.47 -6.76 4.13
N PRO A 78 7.38 -7.37 3.33
CA PRO A 78 7.84 -6.75 2.09
C PRO A 78 6.73 -6.51 1.06
N CYS A 79 5.73 -7.39 0.99
CA CYS A 79 4.66 -7.34 0.01
C CYS A 79 3.28 -7.05 0.63
N CYS A 80 3.25 -6.43 1.82
CA CYS A 80 2.02 -6.21 2.59
C CYS A 80 0.98 -5.31 1.89
N ALA A 81 1.42 -4.42 0.99
CA ALA A 81 0.57 -3.53 0.20
C ALA A 81 0.76 -3.74 -1.33
N SER A 82 1.40 -4.85 -1.72
CA SER A 82 1.64 -5.13 -3.13
C SER A 82 0.36 -5.62 -3.82
N GLN A 83 0.06 -5.06 -4.99
CA GLN A 83 -1.06 -5.53 -5.84
C GLN A 83 -0.90 -6.99 -6.29
N PHE A 84 0.32 -7.52 -6.28
CA PHE A 84 0.61 -8.91 -6.64
C PHE A 84 0.44 -9.88 -5.46
N ASN A 85 0.07 -9.39 -4.27
CA ASN A 85 -0.17 -10.24 -3.11
C ASN A 85 -1.64 -10.70 -3.09
N PRO A 86 -1.92 -11.99 -3.36
CA PRO A 86 -3.30 -12.48 -3.43
C PRO A 86 -4.00 -12.53 -2.06
N TYR A 87 -3.25 -12.36 -0.96
CA TYR A 87 -3.75 -12.45 0.40
C TYR A 87 -4.07 -11.08 1.01
N VAL A 88 -3.89 -9.99 0.25
CA VAL A 88 -4.10 -8.63 0.74
C VAL A 88 -5.33 -8.03 0.07
N TYR A 89 -6.20 -7.46 0.89
CA TYR A 89 -7.20 -6.51 0.40
C TYR A 89 -6.46 -5.19 0.14
N ALA A 90 -6.34 -4.76 -1.12
CA ALA A 90 -5.44 -3.70 -1.53
C ALA A 90 -5.62 -2.42 -0.70
N GLN A 91 -4.75 -2.26 0.30
CA GLN A 91 -4.64 -1.06 1.11
C GLN A 91 -3.78 -0.04 0.35
N THR A 92 -3.97 1.24 0.65
CA THR A 92 -3.26 2.39 0.07
C THR A 92 -1.78 2.09 -0.27
N SER A 93 -1.34 2.49 -1.46
CA SER A 93 0.03 2.31 -1.92
C SER A 93 1.02 3.03 -1.01
N PRO A 94 2.18 2.43 -0.66
CA PRO A 94 3.23 3.11 0.08
C PRO A 94 3.76 4.37 -0.60
N ASP A 95 3.55 4.50 -1.91
CA ASP A 95 3.98 5.64 -2.71
C ASP A 95 3.35 6.96 -2.24
N ILE A 96 2.14 6.91 -1.65
CA ILE A 96 1.50 8.09 -1.07
C ILE A 96 2.33 8.71 0.06
N LEU A 97 3.16 7.93 0.75
CA LEU A 97 4.03 8.45 1.81
C LEU A 97 5.11 9.36 1.23
N LYS A 98 5.57 9.12 0.00
CA LYS A 98 6.50 10.02 -0.68
C LYS A 98 5.85 11.37 -1.00
N LEU A 99 4.56 11.38 -1.34
CA LEU A 99 3.78 12.61 -1.50
C LEU A 99 3.74 13.37 -0.17
N VAL A 100 3.41 12.67 0.92
CA VAL A 100 3.35 13.26 2.26
C VAL A 100 4.71 13.85 2.66
N ASP A 101 5.80 13.09 2.46
CA ASP A 101 7.16 13.54 2.76
C ASP A 101 7.55 14.77 1.92
N LYS A 102 7.13 14.81 0.65
CA LYS A 102 7.36 15.96 -0.24
C LYS A 102 6.62 17.20 0.27
N VAL A 103 5.35 17.06 0.65
CA VAL A 103 4.54 18.16 1.20
C VAL A 103 5.12 18.66 2.53
N GLU A 104 5.59 17.77 3.39
CA GLU A 104 6.29 18.12 4.63
C GLU A 104 7.65 18.81 4.36
N ALA A 105 8.35 18.45 3.28
CA ALA A 105 9.57 19.13 2.88
C ALA A 105 9.29 20.54 2.35
N LEU A 106 8.23 20.72 1.56
CA LEU A 106 7.76 22.02 1.09
C LEU A 106 7.34 22.93 2.24
N ALA A 107 6.59 22.39 3.21
CA ALA A 107 6.20 23.14 4.40
C ALA A 107 7.40 23.63 5.21
N ARG A 108 8.51 22.87 5.27
CA ARG A 108 9.72 23.27 6.00
C ARG A 108 10.44 24.48 5.40
N VAL A 109 10.37 24.65 4.07
CA VAL A 109 11.02 25.78 3.38
C VAL A 109 10.08 26.97 3.19
N SER A 110 8.78 26.75 3.32
CA SER A 110 7.77 27.79 3.29
C SER A 110 7.90 28.74 4.48
N PRO A 111 7.82 30.07 4.29
CA PRO A 111 7.78 31.04 5.39
C PRO A 111 6.63 30.79 6.37
N GLN A 112 5.54 30.19 5.90
CA GLN A 112 4.37 29.86 6.72
C GLN A 112 4.51 28.52 7.45
N GLY A 113 5.53 27.70 7.17
CA GLY A 113 5.69 26.41 7.84
C GLY A 113 4.48 25.48 7.60
N HIS A 114 4.00 24.85 8.66
CA HIS A 114 2.74 24.07 8.68
C HIS A 114 1.46 24.93 8.59
N ASP A 115 1.59 26.26 8.51
CA ASP A 115 0.48 27.15 8.15
C ASP A 115 0.35 27.35 6.63
N THR A 116 1.20 26.73 5.82
CA THR A 116 1.07 26.76 4.36
C THR A 116 -0.28 26.15 3.93
N VAL A 117 -0.99 26.83 3.03
CA VAL A 117 -2.28 26.34 2.54
C VAL A 117 -2.08 25.16 1.60
N VAL A 118 -2.78 24.06 1.86
CA VAL A 118 -2.78 22.83 1.06
C VAL A 118 -4.20 22.55 0.59
N LYS A 119 -4.38 22.36 -0.72
CA LYS A 119 -5.67 21.93 -1.28
C LYS A 119 -5.60 20.52 -1.84
N VAL A 120 -6.51 19.65 -1.41
CA VAL A 120 -6.63 18.27 -1.90
C VAL A 120 -7.90 18.13 -2.71
N MET A 121 -7.79 17.64 -3.95
CA MET A 121 -8.89 17.57 -4.90
C MET A 121 -8.97 16.14 -5.44
N ALA A 122 -10.06 15.43 -5.17
CA ALA A 122 -10.28 14.09 -5.70
C ALA A 122 -11.76 13.81 -5.95
N PRO A 123 -12.14 13.24 -7.11
CA PRO A 123 -13.52 12.85 -7.38
C PRO A 123 -14.00 11.80 -6.37
N GLY A 124 -15.30 11.80 -6.07
CA GLY A 124 -15.90 10.96 -5.03
C GLY A 124 -15.39 11.22 -3.61
N ASN A 125 -14.66 12.32 -3.36
CA ASN A 125 -13.88 12.55 -2.13
C ASN A 125 -12.81 11.47 -1.88
N ASP A 126 -12.23 10.95 -2.95
CA ASP A 126 -11.33 9.80 -2.91
C ASP A 126 -9.88 10.16 -2.54
N TYR A 127 -9.70 10.81 -1.40
CA TYR A 127 -8.40 11.30 -0.93
C TYR A 127 -7.95 10.69 0.40
N TRP A 128 -8.71 9.76 0.98
CA TRP A 128 -8.24 9.04 2.17
C TRP A 128 -7.04 8.16 1.80
N PRO A 129 -5.90 8.20 2.54
CA PRO A 129 -5.74 8.65 3.92
C PRO A 129 -5.10 10.04 4.12
N LEU A 130 -5.02 10.88 3.09
CA LEU A 130 -4.36 12.20 3.17
C LEU A 130 -4.81 13.08 4.35
N PRO A 131 -6.11 13.14 4.74
CA PRO A 131 -6.52 13.93 5.91
C PRO A 131 -5.80 13.55 7.21
N TRP A 132 -5.45 12.27 7.39
CA TRP A 132 -4.70 11.81 8.56
C TRP A 132 -3.25 12.28 8.55
N TYR A 133 -2.59 12.19 7.39
CA TYR A 133 -1.19 12.58 7.24
C TYR A 133 -1.00 14.11 7.27
N LEU A 134 -1.97 14.87 6.76
CA LEU A 134 -1.92 16.32 6.73
C LEU A 134 -2.35 16.98 8.05
N ARG A 135 -2.64 16.22 9.10
CA ARG A 135 -3.10 16.75 10.41
C ARG A 135 -2.11 17.68 11.12
N ARG A 136 -0.83 17.68 10.72
CA ARG A 136 0.20 18.58 11.27
C ARG A 136 0.03 20.01 10.77
N PHE A 137 -0.63 20.19 9.62
CA PHE A 137 -1.02 21.49 9.11
C PHE A 137 -2.23 22.02 9.87
N LYS A 138 -2.37 23.35 9.95
CA LYS A 138 -3.55 23.95 10.58
C LYS A 138 -4.82 23.55 9.84
N LYS A 139 -5.84 23.15 10.60
CA LYS A 139 -7.12 22.66 10.06
C LYS A 139 -7.79 23.66 9.10
N GLN A 140 -7.61 24.97 9.32
CA GLN A 140 -8.16 26.01 8.45
C GLN A 140 -7.40 26.17 7.11
N HIS A 141 -6.18 25.64 7.02
CA HIS A 141 -5.29 25.78 5.86
C HIS A 141 -5.22 24.50 5.03
N VAL A 142 -5.87 23.42 5.44
CA VAL A 142 -6.06 22.22 4.62
C VAL A 142 -7.52 22.10 4.22
N GLY A 143 -7.78 22.09 2.93
CA GLY A 143 -9.12 21.81 2.42
C GLY A 143 -9.18 20.59 1.51
N PHE A 144 -10.38 20.06 1.37
CA PHE A 144 -10.67 18.87 0.60
C PHE A 144 -11.87 19.13 -0.31
N TRP A 145 -11.73 18.81 -1.60
CA TRP A 145 -12.75 19.09 -2.61
C TRP A 145 -13.00 17.86 -3.50
N ASN A 146 -14.24 17.75 -3.96
CA ASN A 146 -14.70 16.76 -4.94
C ASN A 146 -14.53 17.24 -6.40
N GLU A 147 -14.05 18.46 -6.58
CA GLU A 147 -13.86 19.15 -7.86
C GLU A 147 -12.70 20.14 -7.71
N ILE A 148 -12.23 20.72 -8.81
CA ILE A 148 -11.24 21.79 -8.75
C ILE A 148 -11.97 23.08 -8.33
N PRO A 149 -11.70 23.63 -7.12
CA PRO A 149 -12.34 24.86 -6.71
C PRO A 149 -11.86 26.04 -7.57
N PRO A 150 -12.68 27.09 -7.71
CA PRO A 150 -12.22 28.34 -8.31
C PRO A 150 -11.08 28.97 -7.50
N GLU A 151 -10.42 29.95 -8.10
CA GLU A 151 -9.35 30.73 -7.47
C GLU A 151 -9.77 31.35 -6.12
N PRO A 152 -8.80 31.58 -5.21
CA PRO A 152 -7.35 31.47 -5.40
C PRO A 152 -6.83 30.03 -5.30
N PHE A 153 -5.84 29.67 -6.13
CA PHE A 153 -5.07 28.43 -5.95
C PHE A 153 -4.20 28.51 -4.70
N ALA A 154 -3.88 27.36 -4.12
CA ALA A 154 -3.04 27.30 -2.93
C ALA A 154 -1.59 26.97 -3.30
N PRO A 155 -0.60 27.38 -2.49
CA PRO A 155 0.81 27.12 -2.77
C PRO A 155 1.14 25.64 -2.98
N ILE A 156 0.36 24.74 -2.37
CA ILE A 156 0.45 23.30 -2.54
C ILE A 156 -0.93 22.76 -2.93
N MET A 157 -1.02 22.07 -4.06
CA MET A 157 -2.24 21.39 -4.50
C MET A 157 -1.94 19.91 -4.77
N ILE A 158 -2.77 19.03 -4.21
CA ILE A 158 -2.75 17.59 -4.44
C ILE A 158 -4.00 17.26 -5.24
N VAL A 159 -3.83 16.88 -6.50
CA VAL A 159 -4.94 16.84 -7.47
C VAL A 159 -5.02 15.46 -8.09
N SER A 160 -6.20 14.84 -8.08
CA SER A 160 -6.41 13.57 -8.76
C SER A 160 -6.11 13.72 -10.24
N ALA A 161 -5.33 12.79 -10.80
CA ALA A 161 -5.00 12.75 -12.23
C ALA A 161 -6.26 12.63 -13.11
N GLU A 162 -7.38 12.13 -12.56
CA GLU A 162 -8.67 12.07 -13.25
C GLU A 162 -9.20 13.45 -13.67
N PHE A 163 -8.80 14.53 -12.99
CA PHE A 163 -9.22 15.88 -13.36
C PHE A 163 -8.45 16.44 -14.56
N GLN A 164 -7.33 15.83 -14.97
CA GLN A 164 -6.48 16.31 -16.08
C GLN A 164 -6.18 17.82 -15.94
N ALA A 165 -5.75 18.23 -14.74
CA ALA A 165 -5.81 19.63 -14.34
C ALA A 165 -4.78 20.53 -15.06
N ALA A 166 -3.64 19.94 -15.46
CA ALA A 166 -2.57 20.55 -16.27
C ALA A 166 -2.22 21.98 -15.83
N PHE A 167 -2.10 22.21 -14.52
CA PHE A 167 -1.89 23.55 -13.96
C PHE A 167 -0.60 24.22 -14.45
N ASP A 168 0.40 23.42 -14.82
CA ASP A 168 1.69 23.80 -15.36
C ASP A 168 1.66 24.17 -16.85
N GLU A 169 0.62 23.77 -17.57
CA GLU A 169 0.38 24.13 -18.97
C GLU A 169 -0.48 25.39 -19.12
N ARG A 170 -1.06 25.91 -18.02
CA ARG A 170 -1.91 27.10 -18.05
C ARG A 170 -1.13 28.36 -18.44
N PRO A 171 -1.76 29.35 -19.08
CA PRO A 171 -1.08 30.56 -19.57
C PRO A 171 -0.31 31.34 -18.50
N GLU A 172 -0.83 31.38 -17.27
CA GLU A 172 -0.24 32.14 -16.17
C GLU A 172 0.96 31.45 -15.49
N LYS A 173 1.15 30.13 -15.76
CA LYS A 173 2.24 29.29 -15.22
C LYS A 173 2.62 29.59 -13.77
N THR A 174 1.64 29.63 -12.87
CA THR A 174 1.88 29.93 -11.45
C THR A 174 2.40 28.73 -10.65
N HIS A 175 2.12 27.52 -11.15
CA HIS A 175 2.46 26.25 -10.51
C HIS A 175 3.21 25.33 -11.47
N LEU A 176 3.99 24.40 -10.93
CA LEU A 176 4.57 23.28 -11.67
C LEU A 176 4.11 21.94 -11.11
N MET A 177 4.11 20.89 -11.95
CA MET A 177 3.93 19.52 -11.49
C MET A 177 5.23 19.01 -10.83
N ALA A 178 5.23 18.94 -9.51
CA ALA A 178 6.38 18.53 -8.69
C ALA A 178 6.46 17.02 -8.45
N GLY A 179 5.45 16.25 -8.84
CA GLY A 179 5.48 14.79 -8.75
C GLY A 179 4.16 14.11 -9.09
N TYR A 180 4.24 12.80 -9.32
CA TYR A 180 3.13 11.91 -9.62
C TYR A 180 3.18 10.73 -8.64
N PHE A 181 2.08 10.49 -7.92
CA PHE A 181 2.08 9.55 -6.79
C PHE A 181 0.86 8.65 -6.82
N GLN A 182 1.05 7.37 -6.56
CA GLN A 182 -0.04 6.41 -6.52
C GLN A 182 -0.72 6.40 -5.15
N LEU A 183 -2.05 6.56 -5.11
CA LEU A 183 -2.85 6.33 -3.91
C LEU A 183 -3.21 4.84 -3.77
N ARG A 184 -3.69 4.23 -4.85
CA ARG A 184 -4.08 2.81 -4.92
C ARG A 184 -4.11 2.36 -6.39
N PRO A 185 -4.39 1.07 -6.71
CA PRO A 185 -4.44 0.64 -8.10
C PRO A 185 -5.34 1.56 -8.94
N GLN A 186 -4.79 2.10 -10.02
CA GLN A 186 -5.46 3.02 -10.97
C GLN A 186 -5.86 4.41 -10.42
N VAL A 187 -5.53 4.76 -9.18
CA VAL A 187 -5.81 6.10 -8.62
C VAL A 187 -4.50 6.79 -8.29
N PHE A 188 -4.29 7.95 -8.91
CA PHE A 188 -3.05 8.72 -8.85
C PHE A 188 -3.31 10.18 -8.50
N PHE A 189 -2.35 10.78 -7.80
CA PHE A 189 -2.31 12.20 -7.47
C PHE A 189 -1.12 12.87 -8.13
N GLU A 190 -1.39 14.02 -8.73
CA GLU A 190 -0.42 15.02 -9.16
C GLU A 190 -0.19 16.00 -8.01
N LEU A 191 1.08 16.28 -7.70
CA LEU A 191 1.46 17.32 -6.77
C LEU A 191 1.82 18.57 -7.55
N TYR A 192 1.05 19.63 -7.39
CA TYR A 192 1.33 20.95 -7.94
C TYR A 192 1.83 21.90 -6.84
N VAL A 193 2.86 22.66 -7.17
CA VAL A 193 3.53 23.57 -6.22
C VAL A 193 3.75 24.91 -6.90
N GLU A 194 3.48 25.99 -6.18
CA GLU A 194 3.80 27.35 -6.63
C GLU A 194 5.29 27.46 -6.96
N ILE A 195 5.62 28.11 -8.08
CA ILE A 195 7.00 28.19 -8.60
C ILE A 195 7.98 28.76 -7.57
N ASN A 196 7.59 29.79 -6.81
CA ASN A 196 8.46 30.41 -5.83
C ASN A 196 8.78 29.43 -4.68
N LEU A 197 7.77 28.75 -4.15
CA LEU A 197 7.93 27.75 -3.10
C LEU A 197 8.79 26.57 -3.58
N TRP A 198 8.59 26.13 -4.82
CA TRP A 198 9.42 25.08 -5.41
C TRP A 198 10.87 25.49 -5.58
N ARG A 199 11.14 26.74 -6.02
CA ARG A 199 12.49 27.27 -6.14
C ARG A 199 13.21 27.25 -4.79
N GLU A 200 12.55 27.70 -3.73
CA GLU A 200 13.11 27.64 -2.37
C GLU A 200 13.41 26.20 -1.96
N TYR A 201 12.53 25.25 -2.27
CA TYR A 201 12.77 23.84 -1.99
C TYR A 201 13.99 23.29 -2.75
N VAL A 202 14.10 23.56 -4.06
CA VAL A 202 15.23 23.09 -4.88
C VAL A 202 16.56 23.64 -4.38
N ASN A 203 16.59 24.90 -3.91
CA ASN A 203 17.80 25.50 -3.34
C ASN A 203 18.30 24.78 -2.07
N THR A 204 17.45 23.99 -1.40
CA THR A 204 17.86 23.17 -0.25
C THR A 204 18.41 21.79 -0.63
N LEU A 205 18.24 21.37 -1.88
CA LEU A 205 18.76 20.10 -2.37
C LEU A 205 20.26 20.26 -2.65
N ALA A 206 21.04 19.21 -2.37
CA ALA A 206 22.44 19.20 -2.74
C ALA A 206 22.57 19.37 -4.26
N PRO A 207 23.52 20.19 -4.76
CA PRO A 207 23.79 20.25 -6.18
C PRO A 207 24.13 18.85 -6.68
N GLU A 208 23.60 18.51 -7.86
CA GLU A 208 23.88 17.25 -8.53
C GLU A 208 25.41 17.12 -8.67
N LYS A 209 25.98 16.02 -8.19
CA LYS A 209 27.39 15.74 -8.42
C LYS A 209 27.49 15.24 -9.87
N ASP A 210 28.14 16.04 -10.71
CA ASP A 210 28.56 15.66 -12.06
C ASP A 210 29.37 14.35 -12.07
#